data_AF-A0A0S2FI47-F1
#
_entry.id   AF-A0A0S2FI47-F1
#
_cell.length_a   1.000
_cell.length_b   1.000
_cell.length_c   1.000
_cell.angle_alpha   90.00
_cell.angle_beta   90.00
_cell.angle_gamma   90.00
#
_symmetry.space_group_name_H-M   'P 1'
#
loop_
_entity.id
_entity.type
_entity.pdbx_description
1 polymer ?
#
loop_
_entity_poly.entity_id
_entity_poly.type
_entity_poly.pdbx_seq_one_letter_code
_entity_poly.pdbx_strand_id
1 'polypeptide(L)'
;MPNLATILKDEIARISRKECRRLVDPLKKQVAAQRQDIASLKRERDSLKREVAALNKALNKPGNKAVAAKPQAESEGRHRFSAAGLRTLRKKLGVSAEEFGKLIGASGQSVYNWEQEKARPRQALLQQIAALRGIGKRQAQKLLEAG
;
A
#
# COMPACT_ATOMS: atom_id res chain seq x y z
N MET A 1 -38.02 60.48 -12.94
CA MET A 1 -36.89 60.11 -13.82
C MET A 1 -36.04 59.06 -13.08
N PRO A 2 -35.79 57.87 -13.65
CA PRO A 2 -34.96 56.87 -13.00
C PRO A 2 -33.54 57.40 -12.78
N ASN A 3 -32.97 57.20 -11.58
CA ASN A 3 -31.63 57.65 -11.24
C ASN A 3 -30.58 56.69 -11.83
N LEU A 4 -29.87 57.12 -12.88
CA LEU A 4 -28.88 56.29 -13.59
C LEU A 4 -27.83 55.66 -12.66
N ALA A 5 -27.40 56.39 -11.63
CA ALA A 5 -26.41 55.89 -10.68
C ALA A 5 -26.95 54.71 -9.85
N THR A 6 -28.25 54.66 -9.56
CA THR A 6 -28.88 53.53 -8.86
C THR A 6 -28.94 52.30 -9.74
N ILE A 7 -29.36 52.46 -11.00
CA ILE A 7 -29.45 51.37 -11.98
C ILE A 7 -28.07 50.73 -12.22
N LEU A 8 -27.02 51.55 -12.37
CA LEU A 8 -25.66 51.04 -12.57
C LEU A 8 -25.13 50.29 -11.35
N LYS A 9 -25.38 50.80 -10.13
CA LYS A 9 -24.98 50.11 -8.89
C LYS A 9 -25.70 48.78 -8.73
N ASP A 10 -27.00 48.73 -9.04
CA ASP A 10 -27.78 47.50 -8.98
C ASP A 10 -27.28 46.46 -9.99
N GLU A 11 -26.92 46.90 -11.19
CA GLU A 11 -26.37 46.04 -12.23
C GLU A 11 -24.97 45.51 -11.87
N ILE A 12 -24.09 46.36 -11.32
CA ILE A 12 -22.78 45.95 -10.78
C ILE A 12 -22.96 44.93 -9.65
N ALA A 13 -23.89 45.16 -8.72
CA ALA A 13 -24.17 44.25 -7.63
C ALA A 13 -24.75 42.91 -8.13
N ARG A 14 -25.56 42.93 -9.19
CA ARG A 14 -26.11 41.74 -9.84
C ARG A 14 -25.02 40.91 -10.50
N ILE A 15 -24.16 41.55 -11.31
CA ILE A 15 -23.05 40.89 -12.01
C ILE A 15 -22.04 40.34 -11.01
N SER A 16 -21.63 41.14 -10.01
CA SER A 16 -20.70 40.70 -8.96
C SER A 16 -21.23 39.47 -8.22
N ARG A 17 -22.51 39.46 -7.83
CA ARG A 17 -23.13 38.29 -7.20
C ARG A 17 -23.15 37.07 -8.12
N LYS A 18 -23.41 37.27 -9.42
CA LYS A 18 -23.40 36.20 -10.42
C LYS A 18 -22.01 35.58 -10.57
N GLU A 19 -20.97 36.40 -10.70
CA GLU A 19 -19.59 35.93 -10.84
C GLU A 19 -19.09 35.24 -9.56
N CYS A 20 -19.39 35.79 -8.38
CA CYS A 20 -19.06 35.14 -7.12
C CYS A 20 -19.71 33.75 -6.99
N ARG A 21 -20.99 33.61 -7.36
CA ARG A 21 -21.66 32.30 -7.38
C ARG A 21 -21.02 31.34 -8.38
N ARG A 22 -20.71 31.81 -9.59
CA ARG A 22 -20.04 31.01 -10.63
C ARG A 22 -18.73 30.40 -10.15
N LEU A 23 -17.95 31.14 -9.34
CA LEU A 23 -16.68 30.66 -8.80
C LEU A 23 -16.85 29.79 -7.55
N VAL A 24 -17.77 30.13 -6.66
CA VAL A 24 -17.89 29.51 -5.33
C VAL A 24 -18.76 28.24 -5.35
N ASP A 25 -19.80 28.18 -6.18
CA ASP A 25 -20.74 27.06 -6.17
C ASP A 25 -20.12 25.71 -6.60
N PRO A 26 -19.25 25.65 -7.63
CA PRO A 26 -18.52 24.42 -7.95
C PRO A 26 -17.62 23.95 -6.80
N LEU A 27 -16.93 24.89 -6.14
CA LEU A 27 -16.06 24.59 -5.01
C LEU A 27 -16.85 24.04 -3.82
N LYS A 28 -18.02 24.63 -3.51
CA LYS A 28 -18.93 24.12 -2.48
C LYS A 28 -19.40 22.69 -2.78
N LYS A 29 -19.73 22.40 -4.05
CA LYS A 29 -20.10 21.04 -4.48
C LYS A 29 -18.94 20.05 -4.31
N GLN A 30 -17.73 20.44 -4.71
CA GLN A 30 -16.53 19.61 -4.52
C GLN A 30 -16.26 19.33 -3.04
N VAL A 31 -16.35 20.34 -2.18
CA VAL A 31 -16.17 20.16 -0.72
C VAL A 31 -17.24 19.22 -0.14
N ALA A 32 -18.49 19.34 -0.59
CA ALA A 32 -19.56 18.43 -0.15
C ALA A 32 -19.28 16.98 -0.58
N ALA A 33 -18.89 16.76 -1.84
CA ALA A 33 -18.51 15.44 -2.35
C ALA A 33 -17.32 14.85 -1.58
N GLN A 34 -16.24 15.63 -1.40
CA GLN A 34 -15.07 15.21 -0.61
C GLN A 34 -15.42 14.84 0.84
N ARG A 35 -16.33 15.59 1.48
CA ARG A 35 -16.79 15.25 2.84
C ARG A 35 -17.55 13.92 2.87
N GLN A 36 -18.33 13.62 1.84
CA GLN A 36 -19.01 12.33 1.70
C GLN A 36 -18.01 11.19 1.50
N ASP A 37 -17.02 11.37 0.62
CA ASP A 37 -15.96 10.38 0.37
C ASP A 37 -15.10 10.12 1.62
N ILE A 38 -14.76 11.17 2.37
CA ILE A 38 -14.05 11.02 3.64
C ILE A 38 -14.89 10.23 4.65
N ALA A 39 -16.21 10.43 4.65
CA ALA A 39 -17.09 9.69 5.54
C ALA A 39 -17.21 8.21 5.14
N SER A 40 -17.33 7.89 3.86
CA SER A 40 -17.36 6.49 3.38
C SER A 40 -16.04 5.78 3.69
N LEU A 41 -14.89 6.39 3.35
CA LEU A 41 -13.57 5.83 3.62
C LEU A 41 -13.32 5.59 5.11
N LYS A 42 -13.78 6.50 5.98
CA LYS A 42 -13.68 6.29 7.43
C LYS A 42 -14.51 5.09 7.91
N ARG A 43 -15.73 4.92 7.37
CA ARG A 43 -16.59 3.77 7.70
C ARG A 43 -15.98 2.46 7.22
N GLU A 44 -15.49 2.42 5.98
CA GLU A 44 -14.81 1.24 5.41
C GLU A 44 -13.57 0.87 6.22
N ARG A 45 -12.73 1.86 6.55
CA ARG A 45 -11.56 1.67 7.41
C ARG A 45 -11.96 1.07 8.77
N ASP A 46 -13.05 1.56 9.37
CA ASP A 46 -13.49 1.06 10.67
C ASP A 46 -14.08 -0.36 10.58
N SER A 47 -14.76 -0.70 9.48
CA SER A 47 -15.16 -2.09 9.18
C SER A 47 -13.95 -3.01 9.07
N LEU A 48 -12.99 -2.66 8.21
CA LEU A 48 -11.78 -3.45 8.00
C LEU A 48 -10.97 -3.61 9.30
N LYS A 49 -10.86 -2.56 10.11
CA LYS A 49 -10.21 -2.65 11.42
C LYS A 49 -10.91 -3.63 12.35
N ARG A 50 -12.26 -3.64 12.36
CA ARG A 50 -13.04 -4.60 13.16
C ARG A 50 -12.86 -6.03 12.64
N GLU A 51 -12.86 -6.24 11.33
CA GLU A 51 -12.61 -7.54 10.72
C GLU A 51 -11.22 -8.06 11.07
N VAL A 52 -10.19 -7.23 10.93
CA VAL A 52 -8.81 -7.58 11.33
C VAL A 52 -8.73 -7.90 12.82
N ALA A 53 -9.40 -7.14 13.68
CA ALA A 53 -9.44 -7.42 15.12
C ALA A 53 -10.16 -8.74 15.42
N ALA A 54 -11.26 -9.03 14.74
CA ALA A 54 -12.00 -10.29 14.88
C ALA A 54 -11.17 -11.49 14.41
N LEU A 55 -10.49 -11.37 13.26
CA LEU A 55 -9.59 -12.39 12.73
C LEU A 55 -8.41 -12.64 13.67
N ASN A 56 -7.77 -11.59 14.18
CA ASN A 56 -6.68 -11.72 15.16
C ASN A 56 -7.16 -12.38 16.45
N LYS A 57 -8.37 -12.05 16.93
CA LYS A 57 -8.96 -12.69 18.11
C LYS A 57 -9.30 -14.16 17.86
N ALA A 58 -9.78 -14.50 16.67
CA ALA A 58 -10.06 -15.88 16.27
C ALA A 58 -8.76 -16.71 16.16
N LEU A 59 -7.69 -16.12 15.63
CA LEU A 59 -6.38 -16.73 15.49
C LEU A 59 -5.70 -16.95 16.86
N ASN A 60 -5.88 -16.03 17.79
CA ASN A 60 -5.24 -16.06 19.12
C ASN A 60 -6.07 -16.80 20.19
N LYS A 61 -7.23 -17.36 19.86
CA LYS A 61 -8.03 -18.13 20.82
C LYS A 61 -7.40 -19.53 21.02
N PRO A 62 -6.94 -19.87 22.25
CA PRO A 62 -6.39 -21.20 22.51
C PRO A 62 -7.52 -22.23 22.40
N GLY A 63 -7.47 -23.05 21.36
CA GLY A 63 -8.47 -24.09 21.09
C GLY A 63 -8.98 -24.14 19.64
N ASN A 64 -8.79 -23.09 18.83
CA ASN A 64 -9.21 -23.09 17.43
C ASN A 64 -8.02 -23.32 16.48
N LYS A 65 -7.35 -24.47 16.60
CA LYS A 65 -6.58 -25.05 15.50
C LYS A 65 -7.53 -25.83 14.59
N ALA A 66 -8.47 -25.15 13.96
CA ALA A 66 -9.31 -25.75 12.94
C ALA A 66 -9.51 -24.77 11.79
N VAL A 67 -8.80 -25.08 10.71
CA VAL A 67 -9.04 -24.67 9.32
C VAL A 67 -8.88 -23.18 9.06
N ALA A 68 -7.62 -22.74 9.06
CA ALA A 68 -7.20 -21.69 8.14
C ALA A 68 -7.46 -22.18 6.70
N ALA A 69 -8.57 -21.75 6.11
CA ALA A 69 -8.70 -21.67 4.66
C ALA A 69 -7.67 -20.63 4.17
N LYS A 70 -6.41 -21.09 4.06
CA LYS A 70 -5.40 -20.48 3.22
C LYS A 70 -6.03 -20.35 1.82
N PRO A 71 -5.90 -19.21 1.11
CA PRO A 71 -5.89 -19.28 -0.34
C PRO A 71 -4.83 -20.33 -0.67
N GLN A 72 -5.24 -21.43 -1.29
CA GLN A 72 -4.32 -22.48 -1.68
C GLN A 72 -3.19 -21.88 -2.50
N ALA A 73 -2.02 -21.84 -1.91
CA ALA A 73 -0.73 -22.00 -2.57
C ALA A 73 0.25 -22.59 -1.55
N GLU A 74 0.05 -23.89 -1.31
CA GLU A 74 1.05 -24.92 -1.04
C GLU A 74 1.95 -24.83 0.23
N SER A 75 1.67 -25.80 1.11
CA SER A 75 2.60 -26.58 1.94
C SER A 75 3.51 -25.85 2.95
N GLU A 76 3.15 -26.02 4.22
CA GLU A 76 4.14 -26.38 5.23
C GLU A 76 4.88 -27.63 4.73
N GLY A 77 6.18 -27.49 4.49
CA GLY A 77 6.99 -28.51 3.83
C GLY A 77 7.50 -28.01 2.49
N ARG A 78 8.74 -27.47 2.49
CA ARG A 78 9.50 -27.01 1.32
C ARG A 78 9.02 -25.64 0.80
N HIS A 79 9.62 -24.56 1.32
CA HIS A 79 9.57 -23.25 0.67
C HIS A 79 9.99 -23.41 -0.79
N ARG A 80 9.03 -23.49 -1.72
CA ARG A 80 9.33 -23.65 -3.14
C ARG A 80 10.01 -22.37 -3.60
N PHE A 81 11.28 -22.50 -3.95
CA PHE A 81 12.04 -21.42 -4.56
C PHE A 81 11.50 -21.17 -5.96
N SER A 82 11.16 -19.92 -6.27
CA SER A 82 10.83 -19.47 -7.62
C SER A 82 11.71 -18.26 -7.94
N ALA A 83 12.42 -18.32 -9.07
CA ALA A 83 13.25 -17.23 -9.55
C ALA A 83 12.43 -15.98 -9.87
N ALA A 84 11.24 -16.16 -10.46
CA ALA A 84 10.29 -15.08 -10.67
C ALA A 84 9.86 -14.43 -9.34
N GLY A 85 9.58 -15.24 -8.32
CA GLY A 85 9.25 -14.78 -6.97
C GLY A 85 10.39 -14.02 -6.27
N LEU A 86 11.63 -14.41 -6.53
CA LEU A 86 12.81 -13.69 -6.03
C LEU A 86 12.94 -12.31 -6.69
N ARG A 87 12.78 -12.25 -8.02
CA ARG A 87 12.86 -11.00 -8.78
C ARG A 87 11.76 -10.01 -8.40
N THR A 88 10.54 -10.49 -8.18
CA THR A 88 9.43 -9.63 -7.72
C THR A 88 9.67 -9.11 -6.30
N LEU A 89 10.18 -9.95 -5.40
CA LEU A 89 10.55 -9.54 -4.05
C LEU A 89 11.62 -8.46 -4.06
N ARG A 90 12.69 -8.65 -4.85
CA ARG A 90 13.76 -7.67 -4.99
C ARG A 90 13.26 -6.33 -5.53
N LYS A 91 12.43 -6.36 -6.58
CA LYS A 91 11.78 -5.16 -7.14
C LYS A 91 10.88 -4.46 -6.12
N LYS A 92 10.11 -5.21 -5.33
CA LYS A 92 9.22 -4.66 -4.28
C LYS A 92 10.01 -3.96 -3.18
N LEU A 93 11.15 -4.53 -2.79
CA LEU A 93 12.06 -3.92 -1.81
C LEU A 93 12.86 -2.76 -2.42
N GLY A 94 12.99 -2.70 -3.74
CA GLY A 94 13.69 -1.63 -4.45
C GLY A 94 15.20 -1.69 -4.25
N VAL A 95 15.76 -2.89 -4.06
CA VAL A 95 17.18 -3.12 -3.79
C VAL A 95 17.89 -3.76 -4.99
N SER A 96 19.20 -3.51 -5.12
CA SER A 96 20.04 -4.16 -6.12
C SER A 96 20.25 -5.65 -5.78
N ALA A 97 20.76 -6.46 -6.72
CA ALA A 97 21.07 -7.86 -6.43
C ALA A 97 22.20 -8.01 -5.41
N GLU A 98 23.14 -7.05 -5.39
CA GLU A 98 24.23 -7.00 -4.42
C GLU A 98 23.72 -6.66 -3.02
N GLU A 99 22.88 -5.64 -2.91
CA GLU A 99 22.21 -5.28 -1.65
C GLU A 99 21.32 -6.42 -1.15
N PHE A 100 20.57 -7.06 -2.04
CA PHE A 100 19.78 -8.23 -1.69
C PHE A 100 20.66 -9.38 -1.19
N GLY A 101 21.84 -9.57 -1.80
CA GLY A 101 22.86 -10.49 -1.34
C GLY A 101 23.33 -10.18 0.08
N LYS A 102 23.65 -8.92 0.38
CA LYS A 102 24.05 -8.47 1.73
C LYS A 102 22.99 -8.79 2.78
N LEU A 103 21.71 -8.56 2.46
CA LEU A 103 20.59 -8.84 3.36
C LEU A 103 20.42 -10.32 3.74
N ILE A 104 20.82 -11.24 2.87
CA ILE A 104 20.71 -12.69 3.10
C ILE A 104 22.08 -13.36 3.34
N GLY A 105 23.17 -12.60 3.41
CA GLY A 105 24.52 -13.18 3.55
C GLY A 105 24.97 -13.99 2.33
N ALA A 106 24.54 -13.64 1.12
CA ALA A 106 24.98 -14.23 -0.15
C ALA A 106 25.68 -13.20 -1.04
N SER A 107 26.47 -13.67 -2.02
CA SER A 107 27.04 -12.77 -3.03
C SER A 107 25.97 -12.31 -4.03
N GLY A 108 26.10 -11.08 -4.54
CA GLY A 108 25.20 -10.57 -5.60
C GLY A 108 25.18 -11.46 -6.85
N GLN A 109 26.31 -12.08 -7.19
CA GLN A 109 26.41 -13.05 -8.27
C GLN A 109 25.52 -14.28 -8.05
N SER A 110 25.43 -14.78 -6.81
CA SER A 110 24.56 -15.90 -6.48
C SER A 110 23.09 -15.53 -6.65
N VAL A 111 22.71 -14.31 -6.25
CA VAL A 111 21.35 -13.79 -6.43
C VAL A 111 21.00 -13.70 -7.93
N TYR A 112 21.91 -13.21 -8.77
CA TYR A 112 21.72 -13.20 -10.22
C TYR A 112 21.56 -14.61 -10.80
N ASN A 113 22.39 -15.56 -10.38
CA ASN A 113 22.30 -16.95 -10.84
C ASN A 113 20.98 -17.60 -10.45
N TRP A 114 20.42 -17.26 -9.27
CA TRP A 114 19.12 -17.74 -8.84
C TRP A 114 17.96 -17.07 -9.57
N GLU A 115 18.05 -15.77 -9.87
CA GLU A 115 17.06 -15.08 -10.70
C GLU A 115 17.03 -15.59 -12.14
N GLN A 116 18.16 -16.07 -12.65
CA GLN A 116 18.28 -16.67 -13.99
C GLN A 116 18.04 -18.18 -14.01
N GLU A 117 17.60 -18.78 -12.90
CA GLU A 117 17.36 -20.22 -12.76
C GLU A 117 18.59 -21.12 -13.00
N LYS A 118 19.80 -20.53 -13.10
CA LYS A 118 21.06 -21.24 -13.29
C LYS A 118 21.49 -22.02 -12.05
N ALA A 119 21.04 -21.62 -10.87
CA ALA A 119 21.32 -22.29 -9.61
C ALA A 119 20.13 -22.15 -8.64
N ARG A 120 20.12 -22.97 -7.58
CA ARG A 120 19.11 -22.89 -6.51
C ARG A 120 19.77 -22.53 -5.17
N PRO A 121 19.13 -21.69 -4.33
CA PRO A 121 19.67 -21.36 -3.02
C PRO A 121 19.68 -22.58 -2.10
N ARG A 122 20.66 -22.65 -1.19
CA ARG A 122 20.68 -23.65 -0.10
C ARG A 122 19.51 -23.42 0.85
N GLN A 123 19.14 -24.46 1.60
CA GLN A 123 17.97 -24.41 2.48
C GLN A 123 18.03 -23.30 3.54
N ALA A 124 19.21 -22.98 4.09
CA ALA A 124 19.40 -21.86 5.01
C ALA A 124 19.09 -20.50 4.35
N LEU A 125 19.54 -20.30 3.11
CA LEU A 125 19.28 -19.08 2.33
C LEU A 125 17.81 -18.97 1.92
N LEU A 126 17.13 -20.10 1.69
CA LEU A 126 15.69 -20.11 1.42
C LEU A 126 14.86 -19.62 2.61
N GLN A 127 15.28 -19.96 3.83
CA GLN A 127 14.63 -19.46 5.05
C GLN A 127 14.85 -17.94 5.20
N GLN A 128 16.05 -17.44 4.91
CA GLN A 128 16.34 -16.01 4.93
C GLN A 128 15.54 -15.25 3.86
N ILE A 129 15.46 -15.78 2.64
CA ILE A 129 14.62 -15.22 1.56
C ILE A 129 13.14 -15.23 1.98
N ALA A 130 12.68 -16.28 2.67
CA ALA A 130 11.31 -16.34 3.19
C ALA A 130 11.05 -15.31 4.28
N ALA A 131 12.01 -15.08 5.19
CA ALA A 131 11.93 -14.03 6.21
C ALA A 131 11.81 -12.64 5.58
N LEU A 132 12.54 -12.37 4.49
CA LEU A 132 12.47 -11.09 3.77
C LEU A 132 11.11 -10.83 3.08
N ARG A 133 10.29 -11.86 2.80
CA ARG A 133 8.97 -11.66 2.18
C ARG A 133 7.99 -10.88 3.07
N GLY A 134 8.18 -10.93 4.39
CA GLY A 134 7.37 -10.20 5.37
C GLY A 134 7.82 -8.76 5.61
N ILE A 135 8.97 -8.36 5.08
CA ILE A 135 9.62 -7.07 5.38
C ILE A 135 9.26 -6.03 4.32
N GLY A 136 9.06 -4.77 4.74
CA GLY A 136 8.79 -3.63 3.85
C GLY A 136 10.07 -2.92 3.37
N LYS A 137 9.96 -2.12 2.30
CA LYS A 137 11.07 -1.32 1.72
C LYS A 137 11.89 -0.53 2.77
N ARG A 138 11.20 0.15 3.70
CA ARG A 138 11.84 0.94 4.78
C ARG A 138 12.66 0.08 5.75
N GLN A 139 12.20 -1.13 6.03
CA GLN A 139 12.90 -2.05 6.94
C GLN A 139 14.09 -2.70 6.23
N ALA A 140 13.95 -3.04 4.94
CA ALA A 140 15.07 -3.55 4.14
C ALA A 140 16.21 -2.51 4.04
N GLN A 141 15.88 -1.22 3.86
CA GLN A 141 16.88 -0.14 3.88
C GLN A 141 17.56 -0.02 5.24
N LYS A 142 16.81 -0.06 6.35
CA LYS A 142 17.40 -0.05 7.69
C LYS A 142 18.35 -1.23 7.95
N LEU A 143 18.01 -2.42 7.44
CA LEU A 143 18.87 -3.60 7.56
C LEU A 143 20.13 -3.50 6.70
N LEU A 144 20.08 -2.76 5.58
CA LEU A 144 21.24 -2.45 4.75
C LEU A 144 22.13 -1.35 5.35
N GLU A 145 21.55 -0.40 6.09
CA GLU A 145 22.31 0.65 6.78
C GLU A 145 22.94 0.13 8.09
N ALA A 146 22.36 -0.91 8.69
CA ALA A 146 22.84 -1.50 9.93
C ALA A 146 23.93 -2.58 9.76
N GLY A 147 24.28 -2.96 8.52
CA GLY A 147 25.27 -4.00 8.21
C GLY A 147 26.27 -3.54 7.16
#